data_AF-A0A7Z9WIA4-F1
#
_entry.id   AF-A0A7Z9WIA4-F1
#
_cell.length_a   1.000
_cell.length_b   1.000
_cell.length_c   1.000
_cell.angle_alpha   90.00
_cell.angle_beta   90.00
_cell.angle_gamma   90.00
#
_symmetry.space_group_name_H-M   'P 1'
#
loop_
_entity.id
_entity.type
_entity.pdbx_description
1 polymer ?
#
loop_
_entity_poly.entity_id
_entity_poly.type
_entity_poly.pdbx_seq_one_letter_code
_entity_poly.pdbx_strand_id
1 'polypeptide(L)'
;QALCWVHNGRPYKKLHPVVPLHSEKLEMFRSLYWDYYRKLAQFKENPTQEEMEALSAEFDVLFSMKTGYLALDERIAKTRDKNSELLMVLKYPELPLHNNDAELGARAQVRKRDVSLHTMTEDGTKANDTFLTIVQTAKKLGVSAYEYIYDRVSKRFRLPSLAELIRAKRFPERDNDAG
;
A
#
# COMPACT_ATOMS: atom_id res chain seq x y z
N GLN A 1 9.38 7.14 6.51
CA GLN A 1 8.53 6.05 5.98
C GLN A 1 8.41 6.26 4.49
N ALA A 2 8.61 5.23 3.65
CA ALA A 2 8.45 5.37 2.20
C ALA A 2 7.00 5.66 1.82
N LEU A 3 6.79 6.51 0.81
CA LEU A 3 5.45 6.85 0.31
C LEU A 3 5.05 5.99 -0.89
N CYS A 4 3.75 5.71 -1.00
CA CYS A 4 3.15 4.97 -2.10
C CYS A 4 3.00 5.88 -3.34
N TRP A 5 3.64 5.51 -4.44
CA TRP A 5 3.59 6.24 -5.72
C TRP A 5 2.20 6.25 -6.34
N VAL A 6 1.41 5.17 -6.18
CA VAL A 6 0.04 5.12 -6.69
C VAL A 6 -0.86 6.13 -5.96
N HIS A 7 -0.68 6.25 -4.65
CA HIS A 7 -1.38 7.25 -3.85
C HIS A 7 -0.94 8.67 -4.17
N ASN A 8 0.36 8.89 -4.36
CA ASN A 8 0.88 10.19 -4.78
C ASN A 8 0.33 10.60 -6.15
N GLY A 9 0.09 9.66 -7.06
CA GLY A 9 -0.46 9.92 -8.39
C GLY A 9 -1.96 10.22 -8.42
N ARG A 10 -2.71 9.79 -7.39
CA ARG A 10 -4.18 9.91 -7.35
C ARG A 10 -4.72 11.34 -7.43
N PRO A 11 -4.13 12.36 -6.78
CA PRO A 11 -4.57 13.74 -6.89
C PRO A 11 -4.56 14.29 -8.33
N TYR A 12 -3.64 13.87 -9.20
CA TYR A 12 -3.62 14.32 -10.59
C TYR A 12 -4.88 13.87 -11.35
N LYS A 13 -5.36 12.64 -11.09
CA LYS A 13 -6.61 12.11 -11.66
C LYS A 13 -7.88 12.86 -11.20
N LYS A 14 -7.79 13.59 -10.07
CA LYS A 14 -8.92 14.37 -9.53
C LYS A 14 -8.98 15.79 -10.11
N LEU A 15 -8.02 16.19 -10.94
CA LEU A 15 -8.09 17.47 -11.65
C LEU A 15 -9.04 17.33 -12.83
N HIS A 16 -9.99 18.25 -12.93
CA HIS A 16 -10.98 18.32 -14.00
C HIS A 16 -10.89 19.67 -14.70
N PRO A 17 -9.87 19.90 -15.54
CA PRO A 17 -9.73 21.14 -16.29
C PRO A 17 -10.88 21.32 -17.28
N VAL A 18 -11.43 22.53 -17.34
CA VAL A 18 -12.48 22.92 -18.30
C VAL A 18 -11.87 23.43 -19.60
N VAL A 19 -10.67 24.01 -19.54
CA VAL A 19 -9.94 24.54 -20.70
C VAL A 19 -9.22 23.38 -21.41
N PRO A 20 -9.42 23.17 -22.73
CA PRO A 20 -8.80 22.06 -23.47
C PRO A 20 -7.26 22.01 -23.34
N LEU A 21 -6.60 23.16 -23.42
CA LEU A 21 -5.15 23.26 -23.25
C LEU A 21 -4.67 22.78 -21.87
N HIS A 22 -5.46 22.97 -20.81
CA HIS A 22 -5.12 22.45 -19.49
C HIS A 22 -5.32 20.93 -19.40
N SER A 23 -6.30 20.39 -20.11
CA SER A 23 -6.49 18.93 -20.24
C SER A 23 -5.30 18.27 -20.93
N GLU A 24 -4.82 18.84 -22.04
CA GLU A 24 -3.63 18.34 -22.74
C GLU A 24 -2.39 18.35 -21.84
N LYS A 25 -2.16 19.45 -21.12
CA LYS A 25 -1.06 19.57 -20.15
C LYS A 25 -1.15 18.55 -19.02
N LEU A 26 -2.35 18.29 -18.51
CA LEU A 26 -2.60 17.30 -17.48
C LEU A 26 -2.31 15.88 -17.98
N GLU A 27 -2.82 15.52 -19.15
CA GLU A 27 -2.58 14.18 -19.72
C GLU A 27 -1.11 13.95 -20.07
N MET A 28 -0.44 14.96 -20.64
CA MET A 28 1.00 14.92 -20.88
C MET A 28 1.78 14.67 -19.58
N PHE A 29 1.52 15.47 -18.54
CA PHE A 29 2.21 15.29 -17.26
C PHE A 29 1.91 13.92 -16.64
N ARG A 30 0.66 13.45 -16.71
CA ARG A 30 0.29 12.11 -16.21
C ARG A 30 1.03 11.00 -16.96
N SER A 31 1.23 11.12 -18.27
CA SER A 31 2.05 10.17 -19.02
C SER A 31 3.47 10.14 -18.47
N LEU A 32 4.13 11.30 -18.39
CA LEU A 32 5.50 11.41 -17.87
C LEU A 32 5.64 10.85 -16.45
N TYR A 33 4.66 11.12 -15.59
CA TYR A 33 4.61 10.57 -14.23
C TYR A 33 4.59 9.05 -14.22
N TRP A 34 3.74 8.42 -15.05
CA TRP A 34 3.64 6.97 -15.10
C TRP A 34 4.81 6.31 -15.84
N ASP A 35 5.43 7.02 -16.78
CA ASP A 35 6.67 6.60 -17.43
C ASP A 35 7.80 6.53 -16.41
N TYR A 36 7.94 7.58 -15.58
CA TYR A 36 8.89 7.60 -14.46
C TYR A 36 8.62 6.47 -13.45
N TYR A 37 7.36 6.24 -13.09
CA TYR A 37 6.98 5.10 -12.22
C TYR A 37 7.41 3.75 -12.82
N ARG A 38 7.24 3.54 -14.12
CA ARG A 38 7.66 2.30 -14.79
C ARG A 38 9.18 2.14 -14.77
N LYS A 39 9.94 3.22 -14.95
CA LYS A 39 11.41 3.19 -14.81
C LYS A 39 11.84 2.83 -13.39
N LEU A 40 11.19 3.39 -12.36
CA LEU A 40 11.42 2.98 -10.98
C LEU A 40 11.14 1.48 -10.77
N ALA A 41 10.09 0.95 -11.38
CA ALA A 41 9.78 -0.48 -11.28
C ALA A 41 10.85 -1.35 -11.95
N GLN A 42 11.40 -0.92 -13.10
CA GLN A 42 12.48 -1.62 -13.80
C GLN A 42 13.80 -1.58 -13.01
N PHE A 43 14.14 -0.43 -12.42
CA PHE A 43 15.33 -0.28 -11.58
C PHE A 43 15.39 -1.30 -10.43
N LYS A 44 14.23 -1.68 -9.88
CA LYS A 44 14.17 -2.68 -8.80
C LYS A 44 14.66 -4.06 -9.22
N GLU A 45 14.58 -4.41 -10.50
CA GLU A 45 14.99 -5.72 -11.01
C GLU A 45 16.52 -5.84 -11.10
N ASN A 46 17.22 -4.72 -11.39
CA ASN A 46 18.67 -4.69 -11.47
C ASN A 46 19.20 -3.31 -11.03
N PRO A 47 19.26 -3.03 -9.72
CA PRO A 47 19.61 -1.70 -9.23
C PRO A 47 21.10 -1.40 -9.45
N THR A 48 21.39 -0.42 -10.30
CA THR A 48 22.75 0.09 -10.52
C THR A 48 22.93 1.51 -9.98
N GLN A 49 24.16 1.85 -9.59
CA GLN A 49 24.47 3.20 -9.09
C GLN A 49 24.22 4.28 -10.16
N GLU A 50 24.54 3.98 -11.42
CA GLU A 50 24.33 4.89 -12.55
C GLU A 50 22.84 5.17 -12.78
N GLU A 51 21.99 4.13 -12.79
CA GLU A 51 20.54 4.31 -12.93
C GLU A 51 19.92 5.01 -11.72
N MET A 52 20.44 4.76 -10.52
CA MET A 52 19.99 5.44 -9.30
C MET A 52 20.19 6.96 -9.40
N GLU A 53 21.38 7.40 -9.82
CA GLU A 53 21.69 8.81 -10.03
C GLU A 53 20.88 9.42 -11.17
N ALA A 54 20.74 8.69 -12.28
CA ALA A 54 19.92 9.11 -13.41
C ALA A 54 18.44 9.31 -13.04
N LEU A 55 17.86 8.37 -12.28
CA LEU A 55 16.48 8.47 -11.82
C LEU A 55 16.28 9.62 -10.83
N SER A 56 17.24 9.84 -9.92
CA SER A 56 17.19 10.98 -9.00
C SER A 56 17.22 12.30 -9.77
N ALA A 57 18.07 12.44 -10.78
CA ALA A 57 18.12 13.64 -11.61
C ALA A 57 16.85 13.81 -12.46
N GLU A 58 16.33 12.72 -13.04
CA GLU A 58 15.09 12.74 -13.80
C GLU A 58 13.89 13.17 -12.94
N PHE A 59 13.83 12.75 -11.67
CA PHE A 59 12.83 13.22 -10.72
C PHE A 59 12.86 14.75 -10.58
N ASP A 60 14.04 15.31 -10.34
CA ASP A 60 14.17 16.76 -10.13
C ASP A 60 13.75 17.55 -11.38
N VAL A 61 14.07 17.05 -12.57
CA VAL A 61 13.61 17.64 -13.83
C VAL A 61 12.08 17.54 -13.95
N LEU A 62 11.51 16.35 -13.82
CA LEU A 62 10.07 16.11 -13.98
C LEU A 62 9.22 16.95 -13.01
N PHE A 63 9.62 16.99 -11.74
CA PHE A 63 8.85 17.69 -10.69
C PHE A 63 9.25 19.16 -10.52
N SER A 64 10.13 19.69 -11.39
CA SER A 64 10.37 21.14 -11.53
C SER A 64 9.49 21.80 -12.61
N MET A 65 8.79 20.99 -13.43
CA MET A 65 7.99 21.48 -14.56
C MET A 65 6.97 22.55 -14.14
N LYS A 66 6.87 23.60 -14.96
CA LYS A 66 5.84 24.63 -14.86
C LYS A 66 4.97 24.56 -16.10
N THR A 67 3.73 24.12 -15.91
CA THR A 67 2.77 23.90 -16.99
C THR A 67 1.96 25.15 -17.29
N GLY A 68 1.90 26.12 -16.36
CA GLY A 68 1.01 27.27 -16.45
C GLY A 68 -0.45 26.92 -16.17
N TYR A 69 -0.74 25.68 -15.77
CA TYR A 69 -1.99 25.29 -15.15
C TYR A 69 -1.77 25.26 -13.63
N LEU A 70 -2.17 26.34 -12.95
CA LEU A 70 -1.84 26.55 -11.53
C LEU A 70 -2.17 25.35 -10.64
N ALA A 71 -3.36 24.75 -10.81
CA ALA A 71 -3.77 23.61 -10.00
C ALA A 71 -2.92 22.36 -10.25
N LEU A 72 -2.36 22.18 -11.45
CA LEU A 72 -1.40 21.10 -11.72
C LEU A 72 -0.03 21.45 -11.14
N ASP A 73 0.45 22.67 -11.33
CA ASP A 73 1.75 23.13 -10.83
C ASP A 73 1.85 23.02 -9.29
N GLU A 74 0.76 23.31 -8.57
CA GLU A 74 0.66 23.08 -7.13
C GLU A 74 0.75 21.60 -6.75
N ARG A 75 0.19 20.69 -7.55
CA ARG A 75 0.28 19.24 -7.31
C ARG A 75 1.69 18.72 -7.58
N ILE A 76 2.34 19.24 -8.61
CA ILE A 76 3.73 18.93 -8.94
C ILE A 76 4.64 19.34 -7.77
N ALA A 77 4.50 20.57 -7.27
CA ALA A 77 5.27 21.06 -6.13
C ALA A 77 5.08 20.19 -4.88
N LYS A 78 3.83 19.84 -4.53
CA LYS A 78 3.54 18.96 -3.38
C LYS A 78 4.17 17.57 -3.50
N THR A 79 4.41 17.08 -4.71
CA THR A 79 5.11 15.81 -4.93
C THR A 79 6.61 15.99 -4.84
N ARG A 80 7.15 17.10 -5.36
CA ARG A 80 8.56 17.47 -5.20
C ARG A 80 8.96 17.55 -3.73
N ASP A 81 8.12 18.16 -2.88
CA ASP A 81 8.38 18.29 -1.43
C ASP A 81 8.48 16.93 -0.71
N LYS A 82 7.98 15.86 -1.33
CA LYS A 82 7.98 14.48 -0.82
C LYS A 82 9.06 13.61 -1.46
N ASN A 83 10.06 14.22 -2.11
CA ASN A 83 11.18 13.54 -2.75
C ASN A 83 11.78 12.48 -1.81
N SER A 84 12.14 12.88 -0.59
CA SER A 84 12.92 12.06 0.32
C SER A 84 12.24 10.73 0.67
N GLU A 85 10.90 10.73 0.71
CA GLU A 85 10.09 9.56 1.00
C GLU A 85 9.69 8.76 -0.26
N LEU A 86 9.57 9.42 -1.41
CA LEU A 86 9.22 8.79 -2.69
C LEU A 86 10.42 8.09 -3.35
N LEU A 87 11.62 8.66 -3.22
CA LEU A 87 12.86 8.11 -3.75
C LEU A 87 13.56 7.14 -2.79
N MET A 88 12.93 6.77 -1.66
CA MET A 88 13.48 5.81 -0.72
C MET A 88 13.79 4.44 -1.38
N VAL A 89 13.05 4.08 -2.42
CA VAL A 89 13.26 2.88 -3.26
C VAL A 89 14.62 2.87 -3.97
N LEU A 90 15.19 4.04 -4.26
CA LEU A 90 16.52 4.14 -4.87
C LEU A 90 17.62 3.67 -3.93
N LYS A 91 17.42 3.87 -2.62
CA LYS A 91 18.35 3.39 -1.57
C LYS A 91 18.05 1.97 -1.12
N TYR A 92 16.78 1.58 -1.17
CA TYR A 92 16.27 0.29 -0.69
C TYR A 92 15.34 -0.31 -1.75
N PRO A 93 15.90 -0.96 -2.80
CA PRO A 93 15.13 -1.50 -3.92
C PRO A 93 14.13 -2.59 -3.53
N GLU A 94 14.22 -3.17 -2.35
CA GLU A 94 13.22 -4.10 -1.82
C GLU A 94 11.89 -3.42 -1.44
N LEU A 95 11.91 -2.09 -1.22
CA LEU A 95 10.71 -1.37 -0.81
C LEU A 95 9.64 -1.39 -1.91
N PRO A 96 8.38 -1.63 -1.55
CA PRO A 96 7.30 -1.62 -2.53
C PRO A 96 6.99 -0.20 -2.98
N LEU A 97 6.83 0.01 -4.30
CA LEU A 97 6.41 1.30 -4.87
C LEU A 97 4.93 1.61 -4.60
N HIS A 98 4.16 0.59 -4.28
CA HIS A 98 2.75 0.66 -3.96
C HIS A 98 2.47 -0.06 -2.65
N ASN A 99 1.67 0.51 -1.76
CA ASN A 99 1.41 -0.07 -0.44
C ASN A 99 0.17 -0.98 -0.43
N ASN A 100 -0.03 -1.81 -1.47
CA ASN A 100 -1.24 -2.65 -1.59
C ASN A 100 -1.53 -3.45 -0.31
N ASP A 101 -0.51 -3.99 0.37
CA ASP A 101 -0.71 -4.75 1.61
C ASP A 101 -1.19 -3.90 2.79
N ALA A 102 -0.68 -2.67 2.92
CA ALA A 102 -1.15 -1.74 3.95
C ALA A 102 -2.57 -1.24 3.64
N GLU A 103 -2.87 -0.95 2.36
CA GLU A 103 -4.23 -0.64 1.92
C GLU A 103 -5.20 -1.80 2.17
N LEU A 104 -4.81 -3.05 1.86
CA LEU A 104 -5.64 -4.24 2.03
C LEU A 104 -6.01 -4.47 3.50
N GLY A 105 -5.06 -4.23 4.42
CA GLY A 105 -5.32 -4.26 5.86
C GLY A 105 -6.38 -3.25 6.29
N ALA A 106 -6.24 -1.99 5.84
CA ALA A 106 -7.24 -0.95 6.10
C ALA A 106 -8.61 -1.27 5.48
N ARG A 107 -8.64 -1.86 4.28
CA ARG A 107 -9.88 -2.28 3.61
C ARG A 107 -10.67 -3.32 4.40
N ALA A 108 -10.01 -4.20 5.16
CA ALA A 108 -10.73 -5.16 6.00
C ALA A 108 -11.53 -4.46 7.10
N GLN A 109 -10.94 -3.45 7.74
CA GLN A 109 -11.62 -2.63 8.75
C GLN A 109 -12.75 -1.80 8.13
N VAL A 110 -12.52 -1.17 6.98
CA VAL A 110 -13.54 -0.38 6.28
C VAL A 110 -14.74 -1.25 5.88
N ARG A 111 -14.52 -2.42 5.28
CA ARG A 111 -15.60 -3.35 4.94
C ARG A 111 -16.36 -3.84 6.18
N LYS A 112 -15.66 -4.11 7.28
CA LYS A 112 -16.31 -4.51 8.54
C LYS A 112 -17.21 -3.39 9.07
N ARG A 113 -16.76 -2.14 8.99
CA ARG A 113 -17.58 -0.97 9.35
C ARG A 113 -18.75 -0.75 8.40
N ASP A 114 -18.58 -0.99 7.10
CA ASP A 114 -19.68 -0.86 6.14
C ASP A 114 -20.82 -1.86 6.43
N VAL A 115 -20.47 -3.07 6.91
CA VAL A 115 -21.45 -4.11 7.25
C VAL A 115 -22.00 -3.98 8.68
N SER A 116 -21.15 -3.63 9.66
CA SER A 116 -21.49 -3.67 11.10
C SER A 116 -21.59 -2.30 11.76
N LEU A 117 -21.50 -1.21 10.99
CA LEU A 117 -21.45 0.17 11.46
C LEU A 117 -20.33 0.41 12.49
N HIS A 118 -20.49 1.42 13.33
CA HIS A 118 -19.53 1.78 14.37
C HIS A 118 -19.87 1.09 15.69
N THR A 119 -18.86 0.95 16.54
CA THR A 119 -18.99 0.49 17.92
C THR A 119 -19.48 1.64 18.79
N MET A 120 -20.35 1.33 19.76
CA MET A 120 -20.92 2.31 20.69
C MET A 120 -20.12 2.43 22.00
N THR A 121 -19.30 1.43 22.31
CA THR A 121 -18.52 1.33 23.55
C THR A 121 -17.07 1.01 23.26
N GLU A 122 -16.17 1.39 24.16
CA GLU A 122 -14.74 1.05 24.07
C GLU A 122 -14.51 -0.46 24.02
N ASP A 123 -15.25 -1.23 24.83
CA ASP A 123 -15.18 -2.69 24.83
C ASP A 123 -15.59 -3.28 23.47
N GLY A 124 -16.61 -2.70 22.82
CA GLY A 124 -17.01 -3.09 21.47
C GLY A 124 -15.92 -2.81 20.44
N THR A 125 -15.24 -1.66 20.54
CA THR A 125 -14.08 -1.30 19.70
C THR A 125 -12.95 -2.30 19.90
N LYS A 126 -12.58 -2.55 21.16
CA LYS A 126 -11.50 -3.48 21.52
C LYS A 126 -11.78 -4.90 21.05
N ALA A 127 -13.02 -5.37 21.18
CA ALA A 127 -13.43 -6.68 20.69
C ALA A 127 -13.27 -6.76 19.16
N ASN A 128 -13.81 -5.78 18.43
CA ASN A 128 -13.71 -5.74 16.97
C ASN A 128 -12.24 -5.71 16.49
N ASP A 129 -11.41 -4.86 17.09
CA ASP A 129 -9.99 -4.76 16.72
C ASP A 129 -9.23 -6.06 16.99
N THR A 130 -9.53 -6.71 18.12
CA THR A 130 -8.92 -8.01 18.49
C THR A 130 -9.31 -9.10 17.50
N PHE A 131 -10.61 -9.27 17.21
CA PHE A 131 -11.07 -10.29 16.27
C PHE A 131 -10.60 -10.01 14.85
N LEU A 132 -10.59 -8.75 14.41
CA LEU A 132 -10.06 -8.38 13.09
C LEU A 132 -8.56 -8.73 12.98
N THR A 133 -7.79 -8.45 14.02
CA THR A 133 -6.36 -8.80 14.08
C THR A 133 -6.13 -10.30 14.01
N ILE A 134 -6.90 -11.10 14.75
CA ILE A 134 -6.83 -12.56 14.72
C ILE A 134 -7.16 -13.08 13.32
N VAL A 135 -8.26 -12.63 12.72
CA VAL A 135 -8.70 -13.07 11.39
C VAL A 135 -7.68 -12.71 10.30
N GLN A 136 -7.16 -11.48 10.30
CA GLN A 136 -6.18 -11.05 9.29
C GLN A 136 -4.85 -11.80 9.47
N THR A 137 -4.39 -12.01 10.70
CA THR A 137 -3.16 -12.77 10.98
C THR A 137 -3.30 -14.24 10.59
N ALA A 138 -4.41 -14.89 10.95
CA ALA A 138 -4.69 -16.27 10.56
C ALA A 138 -4.71 -16.41 9.02
N LYS A 139 -5.38 -15.48 8.33
CA LYS A 139 -5.41 -15.46 6.85
C LYS A 139 -4.01 -15.31 6.24
N LYS A 140 -3.17 -14.41 6.77
CA LYS A 140 -1.78 -14.24 6.30
C LYS A 140 -0.93 -15.48 6.50
N LEU A 141 -1.21 -16.26 7.55
CA LEU A 141 -0.50 -17.51 7.85
C LEU A 141 -1.12 -18.72 7.15
N GLY A 142 -2.20 -18.57 6.38
CA GLY A 142 -2.89 -19.71 5.74
C GLY A 142 -3.73 -20.57 6.69
N VAL A 143 -3.98 -20.08 7.92
CA VAL A 143 -4.82 -20.76 8.92
C VAL A 143 -6.28 -20.36 8.74
N SER A 144 -7.19 -21.33 8.79
CA SER A 144 -8.63 -21.05 8.84
C SER A 144 -8.98 -20.26 10.11
N ALA A 145 -9.48 -19.03 9.94
CA ALA A 145 -9.85 -18.18 11.06
C ALA A 145 -10.96 -18.81 11.92
N TYR A 146 -11.89 -19.53 11.29
CA TYR A 146 -12.96 -20.25 11.99
C TYR A 146 -12.39 -21.36 12.87
N GLU A 147 -11.56 -22.24 12.31
CA GLU A 147 -10.96 -23.36 13.05
C GLU A 147 -10.09 -22.85 14.20
N TYR A 148 -9.33 -21.77 13.96
CA TYR A 148 -8.51 -21.14 14.98
C TYR A 148 -9.34 -20.59 16.14
N ILE A 149 -10.40 -19.83 15.85
CA ILE A 149 -11.28 -19.27 16.89
C ILE A 149 -12.00 -20.41 17.63
N TYR A 150 -12.50 -21.41 16.90
CA TYR A 150 -13.17 -22.55 17.49
C TYR A 150 -12.25 -23.35 18.42
N ASP A 151 -11.00 -23.60 18.02
CA ASP A 151 -10.00 -24.28 18.84
C ASP A 151 -9.71 -23.53 20.16
N ARG A 152 -9.65 -22.19 20.11
CA ARG A 152 -9.44 -21.35 21.30
C ARG A 152 -10.67 -21.30 22.21
N VAL A 153 -11.86 -21.10 21.65
CA VAL A 153 -13.12 -21.03 22.42
C VAL A 153 -13.47 -22.37 23.05
N SER A 154 -13.24 -23.47 22.31
CA SER A 154 -13.44 -24.84 22.81
C SER A 154 -12.33 -25.32 23.76
N LYS A 155 -11.30 -24.50 24.01
CA LYS A 155 -10.14 -24.82 24.88
C LYS A 155 -9.41 -26.09 24.48
N ARG A 156 -9.44 -26.45 23.19
CA ARG A 156 -8.76 -27.64 22.66
C ARG A 156 -7.27 -27.40 22.48
N PHE A 157 -6.89 -26.16 22.12
CA PHE A 157 -5.51 -25.72 21.95
C PHE A 157 -4.66 -26.64 21.05
N ARG A 158 -5.27 -27.26 20.04
CA ARG A 158 -4.58 -28.17 19.10
C ARG A 158 -3.77 -27.42 18.05
N LEU A 159 -4.22 -26.22 17.68
CA LEU A 159 -3.49 -25.37 16.73
C LEU A 159 -2.42 -24.55 17.47
N PRO A 160 -1.19 -24.43 16.92
CA PRO A 160 -0.18 -23.52 17.46
C PRO A 160 -0.71 -22.08 17.57
N SER A 161 -0.18 -21.30 18.50
CA SER A 161 -0.54 -19.88 18.60
C SER A 161 -0.11 -19.14 17.33
N LEU A 162 -0.87 -18.10 16.96
CA LEU A 162 -0.48 -17.24 15.84
C LEU A 162 0.92 -16.63 16.07
N ALA A 163 1.30 -16.35 17.32
CA ALA A 163 2.62 -15.85 17.67
C ALA A 163 3.74 -16.86 17.36
N GLU A 164 3.52 -18.15 17.62
CA GLU A 164 4.48 -19.20 17.28
C GLU A 164 4.61 -19.37 15.77
N LEU A 165 3.49 -19.35 15.04
CA LEU A 165 3.48 -19.43 13.58
C LEU A 165 4.21 -18.24 12.93
N ILE A 166 4.01 -17.02 13.45
CA ILE A 166 4.75 -15.83 13.02
C ILE A 166 6.26 -16.02 13.22
N ARG A 167 6.69 -16.45 14.41
CA ARG A 167 8.11 -16.68 14.72
C ARG A 167 8.72 -17.76 13.83
N ALA A 168 7.97 -18.80 13.53
CA ALA A 168 8.42 -19.90 12.69
C ALA A 168 8.52 -19.54 11.20
N LYS A 169 7.94 -18.40 10.74
CA LYS A 169 7.70 -18.09 9.32
C LYS A 169 7.07 -19.27 8.55
N ARG A 170 6.33 -20.14 9.24
CA ARG A 170 5.74 -21.36 8.66
C ARG A 170 4.29 -21.09 8.31
N PHE A 171 3.93 -21.35 7.06
CA PHE A 171 2.55 -21.65 6.69
C PHE A 171 2.29 -23.08 7.13
N PRO A 172 1.25 -23.36 7.94
CA PRO A 172 0.93 -24.73 8.30
C PRO A 172 0.50 -25.48 7.05
N GLU A 173 1.01 -26.70 6.89
CA GLU A 173 0.55 -27.63 5.88
C GLU A 173 -0.90 -28.02 6.19
N ARG A 174 -1.75 -28.04 5.15
CA ARG A 174 -3.13 -28.53 5.28
C ARG A 174 -3.08 -30.04 5.27
N ASP A 175 -3.28 -30.68 6.41
CA ASP A 175 -3.70 -32.07 6.46
C ASP A 175 -5.15 -32.13 5.95
N ASN A 176 -5.29 -32.50 4.67
CA ASN A 176 -6.58 -32.87 4.10
C ASN A 176 -6.93 -34.29 4.58
N ASP A 177 -7.37 -34.41 5.83
CA ASP A 177 -8.04 -35.60 6.32
C ASP A 177 -9.38 -35.21 6.95
N ALA A 178 -10.42 -35.25 6.10
CA ALA A 178 -11.80 -35.42 6.53
C ALA A 178 -12.55 -36.13 5.39
N GLY A 179 -12.72 -37.44 5.56
CA GLY A 179 -13.76 -38.23 4.88
C GLY A 179 -15.15 -37.97 5.43
#